data_AF-A0A503DUT1-F1
#
_entry.id   AF-A0A503DUT1-F1
#
_cell.length_a   1.000
_cell.length_b   1.000
_cell.length_c   1.000
_cell.angle_alpha   90.00
_cell.angle_beta   90.00
_cell.angle_gamma   90.00
#
_symmetry.space_group_name_H-M   'P 1'
#
loop_
_entity.id
_entity.type
_entity.pdbx_description
1 polymer ?
#
loop_
_entity_poly.entity_id
_entity_poly.type
_entity_poly.pdbx_seq_one_letter_code
_entity_poly.pdbx_strand_id
1 'polypeptide(L)'
;MMKTLFALIGAAALFGGVQLFHDGSGESIANEATPSNAYRLIANGDEGACAVTRGASVSDGLSLLTVAPNCRRLLPGLERAKFWREQNDGTVAFNANGIDPIVTFAVADGDGYESYAPALPLLSLASDGGLKPGN
;
A
#
# COMPACT_ATOMS: atom_id res chain seq x y z
N MET A 1 -44.35 4.22 30.80
CA MET A 1 -44.88 2.85 31.01
C MET A 1 -45.37 2.32 29.69
N MET A 2 -44.71 1.32 29.10
CA MET A 2 -45.21 0.60 27.92
C MET A 2 -45.27 -0.89 28.26
N LYS A 3 -46.42 -1.49 27.95
CA LYS A 3 -46.89 -2.79 28.45
C LYS A 3 -46.36 -3.92 27.56
N THR A 4 -45.72 -4.92 28.16
CA THR A 4 -45.25 -6.15 27.52
C THR A 4 -46.43 -7.03 27.09
N LEU A 5 -46.37 -7.59 25.88
CA LEU A 5 -47.17 -8.74 25.46
C LEU A 5 -46.23 -9.72 24.75
N PHE A 6 -45.93 -10.82 25.44
CA PHE A 6 -45.28 -12.00 24.88
C PHE A 6 -46.36 -12.96 24.36
N ALA A 7 -46.12 -13.57 23.19
CA ALA A 7 -46.76 -14.81 22.80
C ALA A 7 -45.75 -15.68 22.02
N LEU A 8 -45.44 -16.86 22.57
CA LEU A 8 -44.81 -18.01 21.90
C LEU A 8 -45.80 -18.59 20.84
N ILE A 9 -45.48 -19.42 19.85
CA ILE A 9 -44.80 -20.75 19.84
C ILE A 9 -44.54 -21.11 18.36
N GLY A 10 -43.50 -21.92 18.07
CA GLY A 10 -43.51 -22.79 16.88
C GLY A 10 -42.15 -23.29 16.40
N ALA A 11 -41.60 -24.32 17.05
CA ALA A 11 -40.37 -24.98 16.62
C ALA A 11 -40.61 -25.90 15.40
N ALA A 12 -39.73 -25.82 14.40
CA ALA A 12 -39.47 -26.90 13.46
C ALA A 12 -37.95 -27.15 13.42
N ALA A 13 -37.54 -28.30 13.95
CA ALA A 13 -36.17 -28.78 13.83
C ALA A 13 -35.96 -29.31 12.41
N LEU A 14 -34.98 -28.74 11.70
CA LEU A 14 -34.36 -29.41 10.55
C LEU A 14 -32.93 -29.75 10.96
N PHE A 15 -32.74 -31.03 11.26
CA PHE A 15 -31.43 -31.68 11.33
C PHE A 15 -30.79 -31.58 9.94
N GLY A 16 -29.58 -31.03 9.86
CA GLY A 16 -28.89 -30.90 8.58
C GLY A 16 -27.46 -30.40 8.72
N GLY A 17 -26.56 -31.27 9.22
CA GLY A 17 -25.13 -31.24 8.94
C GLY A 17 -24.31 -30.17 9.64
N VAL A 18 -23.74 -30.51 10.80
CA VAL A 18 -22.49 -29.86 11.24
C VAL A 18 -21.37 -30.56 10.49
N GLN A 19 -20.86 -29.95 9.42
CA GLN A 19 -19.55 -30.34 8.89
C GLN A 19 -18.53 -29.93 9.96
N LEU A 20 -18.11 -30.91 10.75
CA LEU A 20 -16.98 -30.79 11.65
C LEU A 20 -15.73 -30.62 10.80
N PHE A 21 -15.39 -29.38 10.46
CA PHE A 21 -14.02 -29.03 10.11
C PHE A 21 -13.21 -29.01 11.41
N HIS A 22 -12.82 -30.20 11.85
CA HIS A 22 -11.72 -30.39 12.77
C HIS A 22 -10.50 -30.66 11.90
N ASP A 23 -9.74 -29.62 11.59
CA ASP A 23 -8.29 -29.56 11.77
C ASP A 23 -7.76 -28.33 11.02
N GLY A 24 -6.82 -27.65 11.64
CA GLY A 24 -6.35 -26.35 11.22
C GLY A 24 -6.52 -25.32 12.33
N SER A 25 -5.75 -25.50 13.40
CA SER A 25 -5.11 -24.36 14.07
C SER A 25 -4.22 -23.64 13.05
N GLY A 26 -4.85 -23.04 12.03
CA GLY A 26 -4.25 -22.01 11.21
C GLY A 26 -4.33 -20.75 12.05
N GLU A 27 -3.43 -20.65 13.02
CA GLU A 27 -2.99 -19.36 13.49
C GLU A 27 -2.57 -18.61 12.22
N SER A 28 -3.49 -17.80 11.69
CA SER A 28 -3.20 -16.92 10.58
C SER A 28 -2.31 -15.85 11.20
N ILE A 29 -1.04 -16.22 11.38
CA ILE A 29 0.03 -15.25 11.42
C ILE A 29 -0.08 -14.62 10.04
N ALA A 30 -0.84 -13.53 9.95
CA ALA A 30 -0.66 -12.55 8.91
C ALA A 30 0.81 -12.18 9.06
N ASN A 31 1.66 -12.86 8.29
CA ASN A 31 3.06 -12.53 8.22
C ASN A 31 3.03 -11.11 7.68
N GLU A 32 3.19 -10.13 8.57
CA GLU A 32 3.27 -8.74 8.16
C GLU A 32 4.32 -8.72 7.07
N ALA A 33 3.86 -8.51 5.83
CA ALA A 33 4.74 -8.57 4.69
C ALA A 33 5.80 -7.51 4.97
N THR A 34 7.06 -7.94 5.07
CA THR A 34 8.13 -6.98 5.26
C THR A 34 8.00 -5.95 4.14
N PRO A 35 7.88 -4.65 4.46
CA PRO A 35 7.67 -3.63 3.45
C PRO A 35 8.70 -3.81 2.35
N SER A 36 8.25 -3.84 1.09
CA SER A 36 9.16 -3.98 -0.02
C SER A 36 10.16 -2.84 0.00
N ASN A 37 11.39 -3.14 -0.37
CA ASN A 37 12.40 -2.10 -0.57
C ASN A 37 12.55 -1.74 -2.05
N ALA A 38 11.95 -2.51 -2.97
CA ALA A 38 12.04 -2.31 -4.41
C ALA A 38 10.65 -2.03 -5.00
N TYR A 39 10.57 -0.93 -5.75
CA TYR A 39 9.33 -0.41 -6.30
C TYR A 39 9.49 -0.05 -7.77
N ARG A 40 8.41 -0.24 -8.53
CA ARG A 40 8.23 0.32 -9.86
C ARG A 40 7.35 1.56 -9.77
N LEU A 41 7.85 2.65 -10.33
CA LEU A 41 7.08 3.87 -10.53
C LEU A 41 6.58 3.93 -11.96
N ILE A 42 5.29 4.19 -12.15
CA ILE A 42 4.62 4.23 -13.46
C ILE A 42 3.93 5.58 -13.60
N ALA A 43 4.03 6.21 -14.77
CA ALA A 43 3.28 7.44 -15.08
C ALA A 43 2.04 7.14 -15.92
N ASN A 44 0.92 7.76 -15.56
CA ASN A 44 -0.33 7.76 -16.32
C ASN A 44 -0.78 6.34 -16.75
N GLY A 45 -0.70 5.36 -15.86
CA GLY A 45 -1.11 3.97 -16.12
C GLY A 45 -0.03 3.09 -16.76
N ASP A 46 0.59 3.50 -17.86
CA ASP A 46 1.67 2.73 -18.51
C ASP A 46 2.60 3.52 -19.46
N GLU A 47 2.51 4.86 -19.51
CA GLU A 47 3.27 5.71 -20.46
C GLU A 47 4.79 5.74 -20.20
N GLY A 48 5.22 5.12 -19.11
CA GLY A 48 6.63 4.87 -18.82
C GLY A 48 6.79 4.30 -17.42
N ALA A 49 7.93 3.66 -17.18
CA ALA A 49 8.28 3.18 -15.85
C ALA A 49 9.76 3.33 -15.53
N CYS A 50 10.05 3.42 -14.23
CA CYS A 50 11.40 3.38 -13.70
C CYS A 50 11.43 2.72 -12.32
N ALA A 51 12.62 2.34 -11.87
CA ALA A 51 12.81 1.70 -10.58
C ALA A 51 13.12 2.72 -9.48
N VAL A 52 12.62 2.46 -8.29
CA VAL A 52 12.89 3.19 -7.06
C VAL A 52 13.17 2.19 -5.94
N THR A 53 14.15 2.48 -5.09
CA THR A 53 14.52 1.59 -3.99
C THR A 53 14.56 2.36 -2.67
N ARG A 54 13.76 1.91 -1.70
CA ARG A 54 13.83 2.37 -0.31
C ARG A 54 15.05 1.71 0.35
N GLY A 55 15.92 2.54 0.91
CA GLY A 55 17.13 2.12 1.60
C GLY A 55 16.96 2.07 3.12
N ALA A 56 18.09 2.08 3.83
CA ALA A 56 18.10 2.06 5.29
C ALA A 56 17.36 3.25 5.91
N SER A 57 16.74 3.02 7.07
CA SER A 57 16.17 4.08 7.91
C SER A 57 17.26 4.99 8.47
N VAL A 58 17.03 6.29 8.37
CA VAL A 58 17.89 7.36 8.89
C VAL A 58 17.36 7.84 10.24
N SER A 59 16.04 8.01 10.33
CA SER A 59 15.32 8.39 11.54
C SER A 59 13.88 7.88 11.45
N ASP A 60 13.06 8.19 12.46
CA ASP A 60 11.63 7.90 12.41
C ASP A 60 10.98 8.49 11.15
N GLY A 61 10.21 7.65 10.45
CA GLY A 61 9.56 7.96 9.17
C GLY A 61 10.51 8.38 8.03
N LEU A 62 11.84 8.31 8.17
CA LEU A 62 12.78 8.77 7.14
C LEU A 62 13.75 7.66 6.74
N SER A 63 13.77 7.31 5.47
CA SER A 63 14.70 6.34 4.89
C SER A 63 15.48 6.96 3.72
N LEU A 64 16.65 6.40 3.43
CA LEU A 64 17.34 6.70 2.18
C LEU A 64 16.49 6.24 0.98
N LEU A 65 16.68 6.89 -0.16
CA LEU A 65 15.99 6.58 -1.41
C LEU A 65 16.99 6.58 -2.57
N THR A 66 16.95 5.54 -3.38
CA THR A 66 17.64 5.49 -4.67
C THR A 66 16.61 5.56 -5.78
N VAL A 67 16.74 6.56 -6.64
CA VAL A 67 15.87 6.75 -7.81
C VAL A 67 16.67 6.45 -9.07
N ALA A 68 16.16 5.56 -9.93
CA ALA A 68 16.84 5.24 -11.17
C ALA A 68 16.98 6.50 -12.06
N PRO A 69 18.12 6.69 -12.75
CA PRO A 69 18.35 7.92 -13.53
C PRO A 69 17.30 8.20 -14.61
N ASN A 70 16.64 7.18 -15.15
CA ASN A 70 15.60 7.32 -16.18
C ASN A 70 14.26 7.84 -15.62
N CYS A 71 14.06 7.88 -14.30
CA CYS A 71 12.86 8.45 -13.69
C CYS A 71 12.63 9.93 -14.04
N ARG A 72 13.68 10.66 -14.43
CA ARG A 72 13.58 12.03 -14.96
C ARG A 72 12.64 12.16 -16.16
N ARG A 73 12.39 11.05 -16.87
CA ARG A 73 11.46 11.00 -18.01
C ARG A 73 9.99 10.94 -17.56
N LEU A 74 9.73 10.40 -16.36
CA LEU A 74 8.37 10.35 -15.80
C LEU A 74 8.04 11.70 -15.17
N LEU A 75 8.88 12.17 -14.25
CA LEU A 75 8.73 13.45 -13.58
C LEU A 75 10.09 14.17 -13.56
N PRO A 76 10.30 15.23 -14.36
CA PRO A 76 11.56 15.96 -14.37
C PRO A 76 11.93 16.48 -12.97
N GLY A 77 13.13 16.12 -12.51
CA GLY A 77 13.62 16.48 -11.19
C GLY A 77 13.43 15.43 -10.11
N LEU A 78 12.67 14.37 -10.39
CA LEU A 78 12.51 13.24 -9.48
C LEU A 78 13.83 12.51 -9.20
N GLU A 79 14.76 12.51 -10.17
CA GLU A 79 16.09 11.92 -10.01
C GLU A 79 16.95 12.58 -8.92
N ARG A 80 16.52 13.75 -8.41
CA ARG A 80 17.17 14.44 -7.30
C ARG A 80 16.70 13.94 -5.93
N ALA A 81 15.63 13.15 -5.86
CA ALA A 81 15.14 12.64 -4.59
C ALA A 81 16.13 11.64 -3.98
N LYS A 82 16.34 11.76 -2.69
CA LYS A 82 17.32 10.98 -1.89
C LYS A 82 16.74 10.41 -0.62
N PHE A 83 15.54 10.84 -0.23
CA PHE A 83 14.86 10.30 0.93
C PHE A 83 13.41 9.96 0.64
N TRP A 84 12.98 8.89 1.30
CA TRP A 84 11.61 8.45 1.46
C TRP A 84 11.15 8.93 2.84
N ARG A 85 10.13 9.79 2.88
CA ARG A 85 9.51 10.23 4.12
C ARG A 85 8.11 9.66 4.23
N GLU A 86 7.89 8.83 5.22
CA GLU A 86 6.60 8.29 5.61
C GLU A 86 6.02 9.18 6.73
N GLN A 87 4.77 9.59 6.57
CA GLN A 87 4.06 10.45 7.50
C GLN A 87 3.11 9.62 8.36
N ASN A 88 2.65 10.19 9.48
CA ASN A 88 1.76 9.50 10.43
C ASN A 88 0.40 9.12 9.84
N ASP A 89 0.00 9.74 8.73
CA ASP A 89 -1.23 9.43 7.98
C ASP A 89 -1.02 8.37 6.88
N GLY A 90 0.18 7.77 6.82
CA GLY A 90 0.54 6.77 5.81
C GLY A 90 0.95 7.37 4.46
N THR A 91 0.89 8.68 4.28
CA THR A 91 1.39 9.31 3.06
C THR A 91 2.90 9.20 2.97
N VAL A 92 3.41 9.16 1.74
CA VAL A 92 4.84 9.06 1.45
C VAL A 92 5.26 10.25 0.60
N ALA A 93 6.36 10.89 0.96
CA ALA A 93 6.98 11.96 0.19
C ALA A 93 8.40 11.60 -0.22
N PHE A 94 8.73 11.81 -1.49
CA PHE A 94 10.11 11.77 -1.96
C PHE A 94 10.68 13.18 -1.92
N ASN A 95 11.85 13.35 -1.31
CA ASN A 95 12.47 14.67 -1.16
C ASN A 95 13.98 14.58 -1.36
N ALA A 96 14.63 15.72 -1.60
CA ALA A 96 16.08 15.79 -1.81
C ALA A 96 16.89 15.97 -0.52
N ASN A 97 16.27 16.52 0.53
CA ASN A 97 16.95 17.06 1.72
C ASN A 97 16.34 16.59 3.07
N GLY A 98 15.37 15.69 3.02
CA GLY A 98 14.63 15.20 4.18
C GLY A 98 13.35 15.98 4.51
N ILE A 99 13.07 17.10 3.83
CA ILE A 99 12.03 18.07 4.24
C ILE A 99 11.11 18.42 3.07
N ASP A 100 11.66 18.93 1.96
CA ASP A 100 10.86 19.54 0.89
C ASP A 100 10.43 18.50 -0.16
N PRO A 101 9.13 18.18 -0.29
CA PRO A 101 8.66 17.14 -1.18
C PRO A 101 8.83 17.53 -2.66
N ILE A 102 9.35 16.60 -3.45
CA ILE A 102 9.33 16.65 -4.92
C ILE A 102 8.04 15.98 -5.44
N VAL A 103 7.62 14.90 -4.79
CA VAL A 103 6.36 14.21 -5.03
C VAL A 103 5.83 13.64 -3.71
N THR A 104 4.51 13.66 -3.55
CA THR A 104 3.79 13.07 -2.43
C THR A 104 2.72 12.11 -2.92
N PHE A 105 2.64 10.97 -2.24
CA PHE A 105 1.75 9.87 -2.54
C PHE A 105 0.83 9.57 -1.35
N ALA A 106 -0.40 9.21 -1.67
CA ALA A 106 -1.34 8.59 -0.72
C ALA A 106 -1.28 7.07 -0.87
N VAL A 107 -1.71 6.36 0.17
CA VAL A 107 -1.89 4.89 0.13
C VAL A 107 -2.95 4.56 -0.93
N ALA A 108 -2.64 3.60 -1.81
CA ALA A 108 -3.55 3.03 -2.78
C ALA A 108 -3.96 1.61 -2.32
N ASP A 109 -4.78 0.92 -3.13
CA ASP A 109 -5.16 -0.46 -2.83
C ASP A 109 -3.93 -1.40 -2.79
N GLY A 110 -3.90 -2.31 -1.82
CA GLY A 110 -2.77 -3.23 -1.60
C GLY A 110 -1.55 -2.53 -0.98
N ASP A 111 -0.35 -2.92 -1.42
CA ASP A 111 0.92 -2.36 -0.93
C ASP A 111 1.45 -1.22 -1.82
N GLY A 112 0.53 -0.52 -2.49
CA GLY A 112 0.83 0.52 -3.48
C GLY A 112 0.55 1.94 -2.98
N TYR A 113 1.04 2.91 -3.73
CA TYR A 113 0.78 4.33 -3.50
C TYR A 113 0.47 5.06 -4.81
N GLU A 114 -0.27 6.17 -4.73
CA GLU A 114 -0.60 7.03 -5.86
C GLU A 114 -0.33 8.51 -5.56
N SER A 115 0.31 9.21 -6.50
CA SER A 115 0.69 10.61 -6.30
C SER A 115 -0.52 11.53 -6.37
N TYR A 116 -0.55 12.54 -5.51
CA TYR A 116 -1.52 13.65 -5.61
C TYR A 116 -0.85 15.03 -5.69
N ALA A 117 0.46 15.10 -5.42
CA ALA A 117 1.26 16.31 -5.55
C ALA A 117 2.62 15.97 -6.18
N PRO A 118 2.98 16.50 -7.36
CA PRO A 118 2.14 17.33 -8.23
C PRO A 118 0.92 16.54 -8.75
N ALA A 119 -0.13 17.27 -9.17
CA ALA A 119 -1.34 16.64 -9.69
C ALA A 119 -1.13 15.90 -11.03
N LEU A 120 -0.12 16.30 -11.79
CA LEU A 120 0.28 15.64 -13.04
C LEU A 120 1.82 15.58 -13.16
N PRO A 121 2.36 14.53 -13.80
CA PRO A 121 1.65 13.31 -14.20
C PRO A 121 1.18 12.52 -12.98
N LEU A 122 0.17 11.67 -13.17
CA LEU A 122 -0.28 10.77 -12.11
C LEU A 122 0.72 9.61 -12.03
N LEU A 123 1.31 9.41 -10.86
CA LEU A 123 2.33 8.41 -10.63
C LEU A 123 1.81 7.32 -9.68
N SER A 124 1.85 6.07 -10.14
CA SER A 124 1.57 4.90 -9.30
C SER A 124 2.89 4.24 -8.90
N LEU A 125 3.06 3.98 -7.61
CA LEU A 125 4.22 3.34 -7.02
C LEU A 125 3.80 1.98 -6.47
N ALA A 126 4.28 0.90 -7.08
CA ALA A 126 3.95 -0.47 -6.68
C ALA A 126 5.21 -1.22 -6.28
N SER A 127 5.12 -2.03 -5.22
CA SER A 127 6.16 -3.00 -4.88
C SER A 127 6.43 -3.93 -6.08
N ASP A 128 7.69 -4.16 -6.42
CA ASP A 128 8.06 -5.07 -7.51
C ASP A 128 7.52 -6.50 -7.31
N GLY A 129 7.33 -6.92 -6.05
CA GLY A 129 6.70 -8.20 -5.71
C GLY A 129 5.17 -8.22 -5.88
N GLY A 130 4.53 -7.06 -5.96
CA GLY A 130 3.09 -6.90 -6.19
C GLY A 130 2.69 -6.82 -7.68
N LEU A 131 3.66 -6.65 -8.57
CA LEU A 131 3.45 -6.74 -10.01
C LEU A 131 3.29 -8.21 -10.40
N LYS A 132 2.06 -8.73 -10.36
CA LYS A 132 1.77 -10.03 -10.96
C LYS A 132 2.15 -9.95 -12.45
N PRO A 133 3.08 -10.78 -12.95
CA PRO A 133 3.38 -10.79 -14.37
C PRO A 133 2.10 -11.15 -15.13
N GLY A 134 1.66 -10.26 -16.02
CA GLY A 134 0.60 -10.55 -16.97
C GLY A 134 1.04 -11.74 -17.83
N ASN A 135 0.23 -12.79 -17.79
CA ASN A 135 0.45 -14.03 -18.53
C ASN A 135 0.12 -13.86 -20.01
#